data_AF-A0A9D7UIT2-F1
#
_entry.id   AF-A0A9D7UIT2-F1
#
_cell.length_a   1.000
_cell.length_b   1.000
_cell.length_c   1.000
_cell.angle_alpha   90.00
_cell.angle_beta   90.00
_cell.angle_gamma   90.00
#
_symmetry.space_group_name_H-M   'P 1'
#
loop_
_entity.id
_entity.type
_entity.pdbx_description
1 polymer ?
#
loop_
_entity_poly.entity_id
_entity_poly.type
_entity_poly.pdbx_seq_one_letter_code
_entity_poly.pdbx_strand_id
1 'polypeptide(L)'
;MLGFLGATGDLMLVVLGFSFIVLVHELGHFLAARWAKVRVEAFAMGFGPAVCSFRKGMGARWGSTEPEYRRMRVENPAKAAALSPTEYRLNWLFFGGYVRMLGQDDASPGARVEHPDSFTSKPVWKRMVIISAGVIMNVLLAAVLFVVVFMIGLRTEPPLVGLVSPKSAAASAEVVSGWDEADPGLKPGDRVLLIAGHEPRDFGDIALEVAMARRGAPVEIVVEREGASGPVVLRASPAESRATRLLEIGIVPALSTRLFGGPDDLPANNAVIAEELREAGLGEVPAGSTLLEVAGRPAQSARDLSDAVARSQGAPVLLTWGAPGGETLATELRPRAGLQAATTTLPRFRGADARDIDVQHLLGLMPAMRVERAGQAEQKGLRTGDVFARIGGFEWPDMVSGIAEVRRHAGREIDLRLLRDGGFVDVRARVARDGTIGFIPGTTASTGAVVAGTLRRAVPGDQADVAPAIPPGAVILSADGAPLRSLESLRAAIAAAPRTADGAASVQLALRLPIGGWGEGPIETIDWAIPGAAVDALAAAGWNSPLSLSAFRMAET
;
A
#
# COMPACT_ATOMS: atom_id res chain seq x y z
N MET A 1 -10.36 4.88 -20.75
CA MET A 1 -9.59 5.72 -21.70
C MET A 1 -8.32 6.29 -21.07
N LEU A 2 -8.36 6.90 -19.87
CA LEU A 2 -7.17 7.44 -19.20
C LEU A 2 -6.07 6.41 -18.87
N GLY A 3 -6.40 5.20 -18.43
CA GLY A 3 -5.39 4.16 -18.15
C GLY A 3 -4.65 3.65 -19.40
N PHE A 4 -5.27 3.78 -20.59
CA PHE A 4 -4.62 3.44 -21.85
C PHE A 4 -3.64 4.53 -22.30
N LEU A 5 -3.90 5.80 -21.94
CA LEU A 5 -2.97 6.92 -22.18
C LEU A 5 -1.73 6.86 -21.27
N GLY A 6 -1.86 6.37 -20.03
CA GLY A 6 -0.73 6.15 -19.14
C GLY A 6 0.21 5.06 -19.67
N ALA A 7 -0.36 3.90 -20.01
CA ALA A 7 0.43 2.79 -20.56
C ALA A 7 1.09 3.11 -21.91
N THR A 8 0.44 3.89 -22.79
CA THR A 8 1.08 4.35 -24.03
C THR A 8 2.14 5.40 -23.76
N GLY A 9 1.95 6.29 -22.78
CA GLY A 9 2.96 7.24 -22.34
C GLY A 9 4.23 6.54 -21.84
N ASP A 10 4.07 5.56 -20.96
CA ASP A 10 5.18 4.76 -20.43
C ASP A 10 5.91 4.01 -21.55
N LEU A 11 5.17 3.41 -22.48
CA LEU A 11 5.75 2.73 -23.63
C LEU A 11 6.55 3.69 -24.53
N MET A 12 6.04 4.91 -24.77
CA MET A 12 6.77 5.93 -25.52
C MET A 12 8.04 6.35 -24.79
N LEU A 13 7.99 6.49 -23.47
CA LEU A 13 9.15 6.84 -22.65
C LEU A 13 10.21 5.74 -22.68
N VAL A 14 9.80 4.47 -22.61
CA VAL A 14 10.68 3.30 -22.79
C VAL A 14 11.33 3.31 -24.17
N VAL A 15 10.56 3.53 -25.24
CA VAL A 15 11.09 3.62 -26.60
C VAL A 15 12.11 4.75 -26.71
N LEU A 16 11.79 5.95 -26.21
CA LEU A 16 12.70 7.10 -26.22
C LEU A 16 13.98 6.83 -25.42
N GLY A 17 13.87 6.23 -24.23
CA GLY A 17 15.00 5.86 -23.38
C GLY A 17 15.92 4.85 -24.08
N PHE A 18 15.34 3.80 -24.68
CA PHE A 18 16.10 2.81 -25.44
C PHE A 18 16.76 3.42 -26.68
N SER A 19 16.05 4.25 -27.45
CA SER A 19 16.59 4.98 -28.59
C SER A 19 17.75 5.88 -28.18
N PHE A 20 17.67 6.54 -27.03
CA PHE A 20 18.74 7.39 -26.52
C PHE A 20 19.99 6.59 -26.13
N ILE A 21 19.82 5.45 -25.46
CA ILE A 21 20.95 4.55 -25.13
C ILE A 21 21.63 4.08 -26.41
N VAL A 22 20.86 3.63 -27.42
CA VAL A 22 21.45 3.19 -28.69
C VAL A 22 22.13 4.35 -29.43
N LEU A 23 21.56 5.55 -29.41
CA LEU A 23 22.22 6.72 -30.01
C LEU A 23 23.61 6.96 -29.41
N VAL A 24 23.74 6.90 -28.08
CA VAL A 24 25.02 7.08 -27.38
C VAL A 24 25.98 5.92 -27.68
N HIS A 25 25.46 4.70 -27.79
CA HIS A 25 26.22 3.53 -28.23
C HIS A 25 26.83 3.72 -29.62
N GLU A 26 25.99 4.06 -30.61
CA GLU A 26 26.42 4.31 -31.98
C GLU A 26 27.38 5.50 -32.07
N LEU A 27 27.15 6.54 -31.26
CA LEU A 27 28.07 7.68 -31.15
C LEU A 27 29.47 7.22 -30.71
N GLY A 28 29.57 6.23 -29.83
CA GLY A 28 30.85 5.63 -29.45
C GLY A 28 31.60 5.04 -30.64
N HIS A 29 30.95 4.16 -31.41
CA HIS A 29 31.53 3.59 -32.63
C HIS A 29 31.93 4.67 -33.62
N PHE A 30 31.08 5.68 -33.81
CA PHE A 30 31.32 6.79 -34.72
C PHE A 30 32.57 7.60 -34.33
N LEU A 31 32.66 8.03 -33.07
CA LEU A 31 33.78 8.81 -32.56
C LEU A 31 35.09 8.01 -32.64
N ALA A 32 35.06 6.73 -32.27
CA ALA A 32 36.23 5.86 -32.37
C ALA A 32 36.67 5.63 -33.82
N ALA A 33 35.72 5.44 -34.75
CA ALA A 33 36.02 5.31 -36.18
C ALA A 33 36.66 6.58 -36.74
N ARG A 34 36.13 7.76 -36.37
CA ARG A 34 36.69 9.07 -36.75
C ARG A 34 38.10 9.25 -36.21
N TRP A 35 38.35 8.91 -34.95
CA TRP A 35 39.67 8.96 -34.32
C TRP A 35 40.67 8.00 -34.99
N ALA A 36 40.23 6.79 -35.37
CA ALA A 36 41.04 5.82 -36.09
C ALA A 36 41.27 6.15 -37.57
N LYS A 37 40.71 7.27 -38.07
CA LYS A 37 40.71 7.67 -39.48
C LYS A 37 40.09 6.60 -40.39
N VAL A 38 39.00 5.99 -39.93
CA VAL A 38 38.14 5.10 -40.72
C VAL A 38 37.01 5.94 -41.31
N ARG A 39 36.71 5.72 -42.59
CA ARG A 39 35.61 6.42 -43.27
C ARG A 39 34.27 5.86 -42.78
N VAL A 40 33.44 6.74 -42.23
CA VAL A 40 32.04 6.44 -41.91
C VAL A 40 31.16 6.92 -43.06
N GLU A 41 30.37 6.03 -43.62
CA GLU A 41 29.45 6.31 -44.72
C GLU A 41 28.07 6.74 -44.21
N ALA A 42 27.60 6.14 -43.12
CA ALA A 42 26.32 6.49 -42.52
C ALA A 42 26.40 6.46 -40.99
N PHE A 43 25.80 7.47 -40.36
CA PHE A 43 25.46 7.50 -38.95
C PHE A 43 23.93 7.59 -38.86
N ALA A 44 23.29 6.49 -38.50
CA ALA A 44 21.85 6.36 -38.57
C ALA A 44 21.22 6.14 -37.19
N MET A 45 20.21 6.95 -36.89
CA MET A 45 19.28 6.67 -35.79
C MET A 45 18.09 5.91 -36.35
N GLY A 46 17.79 4.74 -35.77
CA GLY A 46 16.72 3.86 -36.19
C GLY A 46 17.02 2.96 -37.39
N PHE A 47 16.04 2.15 -37.79
CA PHE A 47 16.10 1.25 -38.96
C PHE A 47 15.10 1.61 -40.05
N GLY A 48 15.30 1.05 -41.25
CA GLY A 48 14.44 1.26 -42.40
C GLY A 48 14.81 2.48 -43.26
N PRO A 49 13.87 2.98 -44.07
CA PRO A 49 14.11 4.12 -44.95
C PRO A 49 14.36 5.39 -44.13
N ALA A 50 15.28 6.23 -44.61
CA ALA A 50 15.55 7.53 -44.01
C ALA A 50 14.34 8.45 -44.19
N VAL A 51 13.86 9.03 -43.09
CA VAL A 51 12.84 10.07 -43.07
C VAL A 51 13.48 11.40 -43.44
N CYS A 52 14.59 11.72 -42.79
CA CYS A 52 15.41 12.86 -43.11
C CYS A 52 16.90 12.48 -43.01
N SER A 53 17.71 13.18 -43.79
CA SER A 53 19.16 13.04 -43.75
C SER A 53 19.85 14.37 -43.93
N PHE A 54 21.07 14.45 -43.43
CA PHE A 54 21.96 15.57 -43.54
C PHE A 54 23.33 15.08 -43.98
N ARG A 55 23.87 15.69 -45.04
CA ARG A 55 25.26 15.49 -45.47
C ARG A 55 25.93 16.84 -45.62
N LYS A 56 27.03 17.04 -44.92
CA LYS A 56 27.81 18.28 -44.99
C LYS A 56 28.25 18.52 -46.44
N GLY A 57 27.84 19.65 -47.00
CA GLY A 57 28.03 20.04 -48.41
C GLY A 57 26.80 19.84 -49.31
N MET A 58 25.86 18.97 -48.95
CA MET A 58 24.55 18.83 -49.64
C MET A 58 23.40 19.48 -48.86
N GLY A 59 23.54 19.60 -47.52
CA GLY A 59 22.51 20.14 -46.63
C GLY A 59 21.54 19.06 -46.15
N ALA A 60 20.42 19.50 -45.56
CA ALA A 60 19.35 18.62 -45.10
C ALA A 60 18.41 18.24 -46.26
N ARG A 61 17.92 17.00 -46.26
CA ARG A 61 16.96 16.46 -47.24
C ARG A 61 15.92 15.61 -46.54
N TRP A 62 14.72 15.60 -47.09
CA TRP A 62 13.74 14.53 -46.85
C TRP A 62 14.18 13.29 -47.62
N GLY A 63 14.16 12.12 -46.97
CA GLY A 63 14.77 10.92 -47.54
C GLY A 63 16.29 10.83 -47.32
N SER A 64 16.93 9.89 -48.01
CA SER A 64 18.38 9.69 -47.99
C SER A 64 19.07 10.48 -49.10
N THR A 65 20.19 11.14 -48.78
CA THR A 65 21.14 11.74 -49.71
C THR A 65 22.02 10.71 -50.44
N GLU A 66 22.08 9.47 -49.97
CA GLU A 66 22.98 8.43 -50.47
C GLU A 66 22.82 8.13 -51.97
N PRO A 67 21.60 8.03 -52.56
CA PRO A 67 21.46 7.77 -54.00
C PRO A 67 22.03 8.89 -54.87
N GLU A 68 21.80 10.14 -54.48
CA GLU A 68 22.33 11.32 -55.19
C GLU A 68 23.85 11.42 -55.02
N TYR A 69 24.36 11.19 -53.80
CA TYR A 69 25.79 11.15 -53.52
C TYR A 69 26.51 10.07 -54.34
N ARG A 70 25.95 8.87 -54.46
CA ARG A 70 26.52 7.78 -55.28
C ARG A 70 26.57 8.12 -56.76
N ARG A 71 25.51 8.72 -57.32
CA ARG A 71 25.52 9.19 -58.72
C ARG A 71 26.61 10.24 -58.93
N MET A 72 26.71 11.22 -58.03
CA MET A 72 27.70 12.28 -58.12
C MET A 72 29.14 11.77 -58.01
N ARG A 73 29.39 10.69 -57.25
CA ARG A 73 30.71 10.05 -57.19
C ARG A 73 31.17 9.47 -58.53
N VAL A 74 30.23 9.08 -59.39
CA VAL A 74 30.52 8.55 -60.74
C VAL A 74 30.56 9.67 -61.77
N GLU A 75 29.56 10.56 -61.74
CA GLU A 75 29.38 11.62 -62.75
C GLU A 75 30.32 12.82 -62.55
N ASN A 76 30.63 13.18 -61.30
CA ASN A 76 31.48 14.33 -60.97
C ASN A 76 32.30 14.07 -59.69
N PRO A 77 33.37 13.26 -59.80
CA PRO A 77 34.16 12.85 -58.64
C PRO A 77 34.82 14.02 -57.90
N ALA A 78 35.20 15.10 -58.61
CA ALA A 78 35.77 16.30 -57.99
C ALA A 78 34.77 16.99 -57.07
N LYS A 79 33.51 17.11 -57.49
CA LYS A 79 32.43 17.68 -56.67
C LYS A 79 32.08 16.76 -55.50
N ALA A 80 32.04 15.45 -55.71
CA ALA A 80 31.77 14.48 -54.66
C ALA A 80 32.87 14.43 -53.58
N ALA A 81 34.13 14.66 -53.95
CA ALA A 81 35.26 14.73 -53.02
C ALA A 81 35.19 15.95 -52.07
N ALA A 82 34.50 17.01 -52.47
CA ALA A 82 34.27 18.19 -51.62
C ALA A 82 33.15 17.98 -50.57
N LEU A 83 32.41 16.88 -50.66
CA LEU A 83 31.30 16.53 -49.74
C LEU A 83 31.77 15.61 -48.61
N SER A 84 31.09 15.66 -47.47
CA SER A 84 31.33 14.69 -46.40
C SER A 84 30.96 13.27 -46.85
N PRO A 85 31.81 12.26 -46.60
CA PRO A 85 31.49 10.86 -46.88
C PRO A 85 30.40 10.32 -45.95
N THR A 86 30.17 10.96 -44.81
CA THR A 86 29.16 10.57 -43.82
C THR A 86 27.81 11.22 -44.11
N GLU A 87 26.78 10.39 -44.24
CA GLU A 87 25.37 10.77 -44.12
C GLU A 87 24.89 10.60 -42.68
N TYR A 88 24.37 11.67 -42.08
CA TYR A 88 23.64 11.61 -40.82
C TYR A 88 22.16 11.43 -41.14
N ARG A 89 21.49 10.42 -40.61
CA ARG A 89 20.10 10.13 -41.00
C ARG A 89 19.25 9.64 -39.85
N LEU A 90 17.97 9.99 -39.92
CA LEU A 90 16.93 9.51 -39.03
C LEU A 90 16.00 8.61 -39.83
N ASN A 91 15.84 7.36 -39.40
CA ASN A 91 15.02 6.36 -40.09
C ASN A 91 13.65 6.17 -39.40
N TRP A 92 12.70 5.55 -40.10
CA TRP A 92 11.31 5.42 -39.65
C TRP A 92 11.14 4.62 -38.34
N LEU A 93 11.94 3.58 -38.14
CA LEU A 93 11.86 2.74 -36.93
C LEU A 93 12.83 3.27 -35.88
N PHE A 94 12.34 4.03 -34.91
CA PHE A 94 13.18 4.71 -33.92
C PHE A 94 13.91 3.78 -32.93
N PHE A 95 13.56 2.50 -32.86
CA PHE A 95 14.25 1.54 -32.00
C PHE A 95 15.54 1.07 -32.66
N GLY A 96 16.68 1.60 -32.20
CA GLY A 96 18.00 1.18 -32.65
C GLY A 96 18.76 2.23 -33.47
N GLY A 97 19.77 1.79 -34.20
CA GLY A 97 20.67 2.64 -34.99
C GLY A 97 21.83 1.82 -35.52
N TYR A 98 22.66 2.43 -36.35
CA TYR A 98 23.90 1.81 -36.80
C TYR A 98 24.91 2.83 -37.33
N VAL A 99 26.19 2.47 -37.25
CA VAL A 99 27.29 3.16 -37.91
C VAL A 99 27.84 2.30 -39.06
N ARG A 100 27.64 2.74 -40.30
CA ARG A 100 28.20 2.06 -41.47
C ARG A 100 29.61 2.56 -41.77
N MET A 101 30.60 1.69 -41.61
CA MET A 101 32.00 1.99 -41.86
C MET A 101 32.47 1.37 -43.17
N LEU A 102 33.34 2.07 -43.90
CA LEU A 102 33.89 1.55 -45.15
C LEU A 102 34.71 0.28 -44.87
N GLY A 103 34.39 -0.82 -45.56
CA GLY A 103 35.09 -2.10 -45.40
C GLY A 103 34.75 -2.87 -44.13
N GLN A 104 33.68 -2.48 -43.42
CA GLN A 104 32.99 -3.33 -42.45
C GLN A 104 31.71 -3.82 -43.13
N ASP A 105 31.71 -5.07 -43.59
CA ASP A 105 30.53 -5.73 -44.17
C ASP A 105 30.10 -6.86 -43.23
N ASP A 106 29.00 -6.63 -42.49
CA ASP A 106 28.49 -7.59 -41.51
C ASP A 106 27.93 -8.86 -42.18
N ALA A 107 27.58 -8.80 -43.47
CA ALA A 107 27.11 -9.96 -44.24
C ALA A 107 28.26 -10.77 -44.86
N SER A 108 29.47 -10.19 -44.93
CA SER A 108 30.66 -10.84 -45.51
C SER A 108 31.92 -10.46 -44.74
N PRO A 109 32.19 -11.08 -43.57
CA PRO A 109 33.30 -10.73 -42.67
C PRO A 109 34.71 -10.82 -43.27
N GLY A 110 34.86 -11.47 -44.44
CA GLY A 110 36.12 -11.64 -45.18
C GLY A 110 36.32 -10.67 -46.34
N ALA A 111 35.32 -9.85 -46.70
CA ALA A 111 35.42 -8.92 -47.83
C ALA A 111 36.41 -7.78 -47.49
N ARG A 112 37.56 -7.76 -48.17
CA ARG A 112 38.57 -6.72 -47.99
C ARG A 112 38.31 -5.61 -49.00
N VAL A 113 38.00 -4.42 -48.49
CA VAL A 113 38.06 -3.19 -49.28
C VAL A 113 39.46 -2.63 -49.12
N GLU A 114 40.28 -2.77 -50.15
CA GLU A 114 41.64 -2.22 -50.22
C GLU A 114 41.58 -0.70 -50.41
N HIS A 115 41.29 0.01 -49.31
CA HIS A 115 41.34 1.45 -49.25
C HIS A 115 41.98 1.89 -47.92
N PRO A 116 42.90 2.87 -47.90
CA PRO A 116 43.67 3.23 -46.70
C PRO A 116 42.85 3.76 -45.52
N ASP A 117 41.59 4.16 -45.75
CA ASP A 117 40.63 4.57 -44.72
C ASP A 117 39.51 3.54 -44.48
N SER A 118 39.67 2.30 -44.96
CA SER A 118 38.77 1.19 -44.64
C SER A 118 39.01 0.66 -43.23
N PHE A 119 37.98 0.12 -42.60
CA PHE A 119 38.06 -0.53 -41.30
C PHE A 119 39.08 -1.68 -41.31
N THR A 120 39.02 -2.56 -42.33
CA THR A 120 39.89 -3.73 -42.48
C THR A 120 41.36 -3.41 -42.72
N SER A 121 41.69 -2.22 -43.25
CA SER A 121 43.08 -1.77 -43.42
C SER A 121 43.75 -1.29 -42.12
N LYS A 122 42.99 -1.08 -41.03
CA LYS A 122 43.55 -0.59 -39.77
C LYS A 122 44.15 -1.72 -38.92
N PRO A 123 45.18 -1.41 -38.10
CA PRO A 123 45.70 -2.33 -37.10
C PRO A 123 44.60 -2.91 -36.21
N VAL A 124 44.74 -4.17 -35.81
CA VAL A 124 43.75 -4.91 -35.01
C VAL A 124 43.34 -4.13 -33.75
N TRP A 125 44.29 -3.55 -33.02
CA TRP A 125 43.99 -2.82 -31.80
C TRP A 125 43.07 -1.59 -32.03
N LYS A 126 43.20 -0.88 -33.17
CA LYS A 126 42.28 0.22 -33.52
C LYS A 126 40.89 -0.30 -33.82
N ARG A 127 40.79 -1.44 -34.51
CA ARG A 127 39.51 -2.10 -34.78
C ARG A 127 38.84 -2.56 -33.49
N MET A 128 39.60 -3.12 -32.55
CA MET A 128 39.07 -3.51 -31.24
C MET A 128 38.54 -2.29 -30.47
N VAL A 129 39.26 -1.17 -30.46
CA VAL A 129 38.76 0.08 -29.83
C VAL A 129 37.45 0.53 -30.49
N ILE A 130 37.36 0.50 -31.83
CA ILE A 130 36.12 0.87 -32.54
C ILE A 130 34.96 -0.04 -32.13
N ILE A 131 35.16 -1.37 -32.09
CA ILE A 131 34.12 -2.34 -31.72
C ILE A 131 33.72 -2.20 -30.24
N SER A 132 34.66 -1.93 -29.33
CA SER A 132 34.35 -1.79 -27.91
C SER A 132 33.79 -0.42 -27.53
N ALA A 133 33.95 0.59 -28.39
CA ALA A 133 33.59 1.98 -28.08
C ALA A 133 32.10 2.16 -27.75
N GLY A 134 31.20 1.42 -28.41
CA GLY A 134 29.77 1.48 -28.09
C GLY A 134 29.45 1.02 -26.66
N VAL A 135 30.03 -0.11 -26.24
CA VAL A 135 29.87 -0.63 -24.87
C VAL A 135 30.46 0.33 -23.84
N ILE A 136 31.66 0.85 -24.11
CA ILE A 136 32.33 1.82 -23.22
C ILE A 136 31.47 3.08 -23.05
N MET A 137 30.90 3.62 -24.14
CA MET A 137 30.01 4.78 -24.06
C MET A 137 28.74 4.51 -23.26
N ASN A 138 28.18 3.30 -23.33
CA ASN A 138 27.04 2.94 -22.49
C ASN A 138 27.40 2.84 -21.00
N VAL A 139 28.58 2.31 -20.67
CA VAL A 139 29.07 2.29 -19.27
C VAL A 139 29.28 3.72 -18.75
N LEU A 140 29.87 4.60 -19.55
CA LEU A 140 30.02 6.01 -19.20
C LEU A 140 28.67 6.72 -19.04
N LEU A 141 27.73 6.47 -19.96
CA LEU A 141 26.37 6.98 -19.87
C LEU A 141 25.70 6.50 -18.57
N ALA A 142 25.80 5.22 -18.25
CA ALA A 142 25.25 4.66 -17.02
C ALA A 142 25.82 5.34 -15.77
N ALA A 143 27.14 5.58 -15.72
CA ALA A 143 27.76 6.31 -14.62
C ALA A 143 27.22 7.74 -14.49
N VAL A 144 27.06 8.46 -15.61
CA VAL A 144 26.50 9.83 -15.62
C VAL A 144 25.03 9.83 -15.19
N LEU A 145 24.22 8.91 -15.73
CA LEU A 145 22.81 8.78 -15.35
C LEU A 145 22.66 8.46 -13.86
N PHE A 146 23.52 7.59 -13.33
CA PHE A 146 23.53 7.28 -11.91
C PHE A 146 23.83 8.53 -11.07
N VAL A 147 24.86 9.31 -11.42
CA VAL A 147 25.16 10.58 -10.75
C VAL A 147 23.95 11.52 -10.80
N VAL A 148 23.31 11.68 -11.96
CA VAL A 148 22.14 12.55 -12.13
C VAL A 148 20.97 12.09 -11.27
N VAL A 149 20.66 10.78 -11.24
CA VAL A 149 19.58 10.23 -10.41
C VAL A 149 19.85 10.50 -8.93
N PHE A 150 21.07 10.27 -8.46
CA PHE A 150 21.42 10.53 -7.06
C PHE A 150 21.52 12.03 -6.73
N MET A 151 21.81 12.90 -7.70
CA MET A 151 21.72 14.35 -7.54
C MET A 151 20.28 14.85 -7.41
N ILE A 152 19.32 14.20 -8.08
CA ILE A 152 17.90 14.50 -7.92
C ILE A 152 17.40 14.05 -6.54
N GLY A 153 18.04 13.04 -5.95
CA GLY A 153 17.68 12.47 -4.66
C GLY A 153 16.65 11.36 -4.80
N LEU A 154 16.64 10.43 -3.85
CA LEU A 154 15.61 9.41 -3.70
C LEU A 154 14.73 9.80 -2.52
N ARG A 155 13.42 9.75 -2.72
CA ARG A 155 12.48 9.89 -1.61
C ARG A 155 12.56 8.64 -0.76
N THR A 156 12.80 8.83 0.53
CA THR A 156 12.91 7.73 1.47
C THR A 156 12.02 7.99 2.67
N GLU A 157 11.59 6.93 3.32
CA GLU A 157 10.80 7.03 4.54
C GLU A 157 11.75 7.40 5.69
N PRO A 158 11.50 8.46 6.46
CA PRO A 158 12.40 8.84 7.54
C PRO A 158 12.48 7.72 8.60
N PRO A 159 13.57 7.63 9.38
CA PRO A 159 13.73 6.64 10.45
C PRO A 159 12.84 6.97 11.67
N LEU A 160 11.54 7.11 11.44
CA LEU A 160 10.52 7.52 12.41
C LEU A 160 9.52 6.38 12.59
N VAL A 161 9.33 5.96 13.83
CA VAL A 161 8.36 4.92 14.17
C VAL A 161 6.94 5.47 13.96
N GLY A 162 6.20 4.82 13.06
CA GLY A 162 4.76 5.01 12.89
C GLY A 162 4.00 4.14 13.87
N LEU A 163 3.27 3.15 13.39
CA LEU A 163 2.51 2.28 14.29
C LEU A 163 3.39 1.18 14.89
N VAL A 164 3.10 0.86 16.14
CA VAL A 164 3.69 -0.28 16.85
C VAL A 164 2.59 -1.32 17.04
N SER A 165 2.81 -2.52 16.52
CA SER A 165 1.81 -3.58 16.57
C SER A 165 1.61 -4.05 18.01
N PRO A 166 0.35 -4.21 18.50
CA PRO A 166 0.11 -4.78 19.82
C PRO A 166 0.76 -6.16 19.98
N LYS A 167 1.29 -6.47 21.17
CA LYS A 167 1.97 -7.75 21.48
C LYS A 167 3.21 -8.05 20.60
N SER A 168 3.77 -7.05 19.93
CA SER A 168 5.01 -7.16 19.17
C SER A 168 6.25 -6.98 20.05
N ALA A 169 7.42 -7.35 19.52
CA ALA A 169 8.69 -7.15 20.22
C ALA A 169 9.01 -5.67 20.47
N ALA A 170 8.58 -4.77 19.58
CA ALA A 170 8.69 -3.34 19.77
C ALA A 170 7.77 -2.83 20.87
N ALA A 171 6.53 -3.35 20.96
CA ALA A 171 5.60 -2.99 22.03
C ALA A 171 6.09 -3.43 23.42
N SER A 172 6.80 -4.56 23.50
CA SER A 172 7.37 -5.08 24.74
C SER A 172 8.87 -4.80 24.90
N ALA A 173 9.43 -3.85 24.15
CA ALA A 173 10.85 -3.56 24.22
C ALA A 173 11.22 -3.04 25.62
N GLU A 174 12.30 -3.59 26.18
CA GLU A 174 12.77 -3.19 27.50
C GLU A 174 13.45 -1.82 27.40
N VAL A 175 13.00 -0.87 28.22
CA VAL A 175 13.68 0.43 28.37
C VAL A 175 14.92 0.21 29.24
N VAL A 176 16.09 0.43 28.66
CA VAL A 176 17.37 0.31 29.35
C VAL A 176 17.73 1.60 30.08
N SER A 177 17.51 2.75 29.45
CA SER A 177 17.82 4.07 30.01
C SER A 177 17.14 5.22 29.25
N GLY A 178 17.05 6.39 29.88
CA GLY A 178 16.63 7.64 29.23
C GLY A 178 15.13 7.91 29.26
N TRP A 179 14.33 7.02 29.85
CA TRP A 179 12.89 7.18 30.02
C TRP A 179 12.46 6.69 31.39
N ASP A 180 11.98 7.61 32.24
CA ASP A 180 11.68 7.37 33.65
C ASP A 180 10.24 6.88 33.89
N GLU A 181 9.38 6.91 32.86
CA GLU A 181 8.03 6.34 32.98
C GLU A 181 8.08 4.81 32.86
N ALA A 182 7.27 4.14 33.68
CA ALA A 182 7.15 2.67 33.71
C ALA A 182 6.43 2.07 32.48
N ASP A 183 6.42 2.77 31.35
CA ASP A 183 5.77 2.35 30.12
C ASP A 183 6.80 1.73 29.15
N PRO A 184 6.83 0.38 29.01
CA PRO A 184 7.78 -0.28 28.13
C PRO A 184 7.47 -0.04 26.66
N GLY A 185 8.45 -0.34 25.81
CA GLY A 185 8.27 -0.39 24.37
C GLY A 185 8.64 0.88 23.61
N LEU A 186 8.82 0.68 22.29
CA LEU A 186 8.85 1.75 21.31
C LEU A 186 7.47 2.42 21.23
N LYS A 187 7.46 3.71 20.92
CA LYS A 187 6.25 4.51 20.79
C LYS A 187 6.20 5.12 19.38
N PRO A 188 4.99 5.28 18.81
CA PRO A 188 4.87 6.08 17.60
C PRO A 188 5.41 7.49 17.83
N GLY A 189 6.15 8.02 16.87
CA GLY A 189 6.88 9.28 16.97
C GLY A 189 8.33 9.14 17.44
N ASP A 190 8.75 7.98 17.93
CA ASP A 190 10.17 7.73 18.25
C ASP A 190 11.00 7.84 16.96
N ARG A 191 11.97 8.75 16.93
CA ARG A 191 12.96 8.82 15.85
C ARG A 191 14.13 7.91 16.20
N VAL A 192 14.39 6.90 15.38
CA VAL A 192 15.50 5.98 15.59
C VAL A 192 16.81 6.66 15.20
N LEU A 193 17.68 6.86 16.19
CA LEU A 193 19.01 7.43 16.03
C LEU A 193 20.05 6.34 15.76
N LEU A 194 19.94 5.21 16.45
CA LEU A 194 20.82 4.04 16.28
C LEU A 194 20.02 2.75 16.36
N ILE A 195 20.39 1.77 15.54
CA ILE A 195 19.89 0.41 15.64
C ILE A 195 21.03 -0.57 15.40
N ALA A 196 21.21 -1.52 16.32
CA ALA A 196 22.33 -2.48 16.29
C ALA A 196 23.73 -1.82 16.15
N GLY A 197 23.88 -0.57 16.61
CA GLY A 197 25.12 0.21 16.49
C GLY A 197 25.29 0.98 15.17
N HIS A 198 24.31 0.93 14.26
CA HIS A 198 24.31 1.65 12.99
C HIS A 198 23.33 2.84 13.03
N GLU A 199 23.71 3.97 12.42
CA GLU A 199 22.83 5.13 12.22
C GLU A 199 21.97 4.91 10.96
N PRO A 200 20.64 4.70 11.10
CA PRO A 200 19.78 4.49 9.94
C PRO A 200 19.55 5.80 9.19
N ARG A 201 19.63 5.78 7.85
CA ARG A 201 19.32 6.96 7.03
C ARG A 201 17.82 7.06 6.75
N ASP A 202 17.16 5.90 6.67
CA ASP A 202 15.75 5.75 6.38
C ASP A 202 15.16 4.59 7.19
N PHE A 203 13.85 4.41 7.11
CA PHE A 203 13.15 3.32 7.79
C PHE A 203 13.53 1.94 7.23
N GLY A 204 13.92 1.87 5.96
CA GLY A 204 14.36 0.64 5.31
C GLY A 204 15.62 0.07 5.96
N ASP A 205 16.58 0.93 6.30
CA ASP A 205 17.79 0.57 7.05
C ASP A 205 17.41 -0.08 8.41
N ILE A 206 16.40 0.45 9.12
CA ILE A 206 15.90 -0.12 10.39
C ILE A 206 15.36 -1.54 10.16
N ALA A 207 14.48 -1.71 9.17
CA ALA A 207 13.89 -3.01 8.86
C ALA A 207 14.95 -4.04 8.45
N LEU A 208 15.96 -3.60 7.69
CA LEU A 208 17.07 -4.44 7.25
C LEU A 208 17.94 -4.91 8.43
N GLU A 209 18.33 -3.99 9.32
CA GLU A 209 19.14 -4.30 10.51
C GLU A 209 18.41 -5.30 11.43
N VAL A 210 17.10 -5.14 11.62
CA VAL A 210 16.29 -6.11 12.37
C VAL A 210 16.24 -7.46 11.66
N ALA A 211 16.02 -7.48 10.34
CA ALA A 211 15.92 -8.71 9.57
C ALA A 211 17.23 -9.52 9.56
N MET A 212 18.38 -8.83 9.63
CA MET A 212 19.72 -9.42 9.66
C MET A 212 20.23 -9.74 11.07
N ALA A 213 19.49 -9.34 12.11
CA ALA A 213 19.87 -9.58 13.49
C ALA A 213 20.06 -11.08 13.81
N ARG A 214 20.89 -11.38 14.80
CA ARG A 214 21.08 -12.76 15.25
C ARG A 214 19.81 -13.27 15.92
N ARG A 215 19.28 -14.40 15.43
CA ARG A 215 18.08 -15.05 15.99
C ARG A 215 18.23 -15.27 17.51
N GLY A 216 17.25 -14.79 18.27
CA GLY A 216 17.21 -14.92 19.73
C GLY A 216 18.10 -13.93 20.50
N ALA A 217 18.83 -13.05 19.81
CA ALA A 217 19.55 -11.95 20.46
C ALA A 217 18.70 -10.67 20.41
N PRO A 218 18.62 -9.90 21.52
CA PRO A 218 17.97 -8.60 21.49
C PRO A 218 18.76 -7.62 20.63
N VAL A 219 18.04 -6.76 19.92
CA VAL A 219 18.57 -5.63 19.18
C VAL A 219 18.44 -4.39 20.04
N GLU A 220 19.54 -3.67 20.20
CA GLU A 220 19.56 -2.36 20.87
C GLU A 220 19.14 -1.27 19.89
N ILE A 221 18.24 -0.41 20.35
CA ILE A 221 17.63 0.67 19.58
C ILE A 221 17.72 1.94 20.42
N VAL A 222 18.34 2.99 19.88
CA VAL A 222 18.41 4.30 20.51
C VAL A 222 17.48 5.23 19.77
N VAL A 223 16.58 5.88 20.50
CA VAL A 223 15.57 6.76 19.92
C VAL A 223 15.56 8.14 20.56
N GLU A 224 15.26 9.16 19.77
CA GLU A 224 14.80 10.46 20.23
C GLU A 224 13.29 10.38 20.45
N ARG A 225 12.86 10.55 21.70
CA ARG A 225 11.46 10.50 22.12
C ARG A 225 11.02 11.86 22.63
N GLU A 226 9.87 12.33 22.17
CA GLU A 226 9.29 13.58 22.64
C GLU A 226 9.01 13.51 24.15
N GLY A 227 9.42 14.55 24.89
CA GLY A 227 9.31 14.62 26.35
C GLY A 227 10.47 13.99 27.12
N ALA A 228 11.36 13.23 26.46
CA ALA A 228 12.58 12.73 27.08
C ALA A 228 13.65 13.84 27.13
N SER A 229 14.44 13.91 28.20
CA SER A 229 15.55 14.87 28.30
C SER A 229 16.77 14.50 27.45
N GLY A 230 16.76 13.33 26.81
CA GLY A 230 17.83 12.80 25.97
C GLY A 230 17.43 11.50 25.27
N PRO A 231 18.37 10.82 24.59
CA PRO A 231 18.09 9.58 23.89
C PRO A 231 17.62 8.46 24.82
N VAL A 232 16.57 7.75 24.42
CA VAL A 232 16.05 6.56 25.10
C VAL A 232 16.68 5.33 24.47
N VAL A 233 17.22 4.44 25.30
CA VAL A 233 17.82 3.17 24.86
C VAL A 233 16.85 2.05 25.15
N LEU A 234 16.49 1.29 24.13
CA LEU A 234 15.58 0.15 24.22
C LEU A 234 16.23 -1.13 23.71
N ARG A 235 15.77 -2.27 24.22
CA ARG A 235 16.13 -3.61 23.72
C ARG A 235 14.88 -4.36 23.32
N ALA A 236 14.79 -4.68 22.03
CA ALA A 236 13.70 -5.48 21.47
C ALA A 236 14.25 -6.85 21.05
N SER A 237 13.55 -7.94 21.34
CA SER A 237 13.91 -9.28 20.88
C SER A 237 13.13 -9.61 19.60
N PRO A 238 13.73 -9.56 18.40
CA PRO A 238 12.99 -9.74 17.15
C PRO A 238 12.33 -11.12 17.06
N ALA A 239 11.15 -11.18 16.45
CA ALA A 239 10.39 -12.40 16.22
C ALA A 239 10.35 -12.75 14.71
N GLU A 240 10.24 -14.04 14.38
CA GLU A 240 10.14 -14.47 12.97
C GLU A 240 8.75 -14.15 12.41
N SER A 241 8.73 -13.34 11.35
CA SER A 241 7.54 -13.05 10.56
C SER A 241 7.05 -14.31 9.84
N ARG A 242 5.75 -14.56 9.89
CA ARG A 242 5.16 -15.71 9.17
C ARG A 242 5.14 -15.52 7.66
N ALA A 243 5.01 -14.27 7.22
CA ALA A 243 4.89 -13.93 5.81
C ALA A 243 6.25 -13.98 5.13
N THR A 244 7.26 -13.35 5.72
CA THR A 244 8.57 -13.17 5.08
C THR A 244 9.63 -14.15 5.57
N ARG A 245 9.42 -14.84 6.71
CA ARG A 245 10.43 -15.67 7.41
C ARG A 245 11.65 -14.89 7.90
N LEU A 246 11.60 -13.56 7.81
CA LEU A 246 12.61 -12.65 8.33
C LEU A 246 12.27 -12.26 9.76
N LEU A 247 13.27 -11.78 10.49
CA LEU A 247 13.06 -11.19 11.80
C LEU A 247 12.40 -9.81 11.67
N GLU A 248 11.43 -9.53 12.52
CA GLU A 248 10.76 -8.23 12.62
C GLU A 248 10.51 -7.87 14.09
N ILE A 249 10.37 -6.58 14.38
CA ILE A 249 9.98 -6.10 15.71
C ILE A 249 8.54 -5.56 15.75
N GLY A 250 7.84 -5.51 14.61
CA GLY A 250 6.42 -5.11 14.54
C GLY A 250 6.19 -3.60 14.54
N ILE A 251 7.13 -2.83 13.98
CA ILE A 251 6.96 -1.40 13.70
C ILE A 251 6.68 -1.19 12.21
N VAL A 252 5.97 -0.12 11.88
CA VAL A 252 5.79 0.38 10.51
C VAL A 252 6.21 1.85 10.44
N PRO A 253 6.56 2.37 9.25
CA PRO A 253 7.01 3.75 9.11
C PRO A 253 5.90 4.75 9.46
N ALA A 254 6.31 5.96 9.82
CA ALA A 254 5.37 7.03 10.14
C ALA A 254 4.44 7.34 8.96
N LEU A 255 3.18 7.58 9.27
CA LEU A 255 2.18 8.03 8.31
C LEU A 255 2.21 9.55 8.22
N SER A 256 2.27 10.07 7.01
CA SER A 256 2.15 11.50 6.73
C SER A 256 0.75 12.02 7.04
N THR A 257 0.58 13.32 6.98
CA THR A 257 -0.75 13.96 7.02
C THR A 257 -1.45 13.99 5.66
N ARG A 258 -0.80 13.49 4.59
CA ARG A 258 -1.33 13.54 3.23
C ARG A 258 -2.15 12.30 2.90
N LEU A 259 -3.37 12.51 2.43
CA LEU A 259 -4.22 11.43 1.91
C LEU A 259 -3.65 10.89 0.59
N PHE A 260 -3.91 9.61 0.32
CA PHE A 260 -3.80 9.10 -1.05
C PHE A 260 -4.77 9.85 -1.97
N GLY A 261 -4.35 10.11 -3.19
CA GLY A 261 -5.12 10.84 -4.19
C GLY A 261 -4.25 11.67 -5.13
N GLY A 262 -4.55 11.56 -6.43
CA GLY A 262 -3.85 12.29 -7.49
C GLY A 262 -3.61 11.42 -8.73
N PRO A 263 -3.03 12.00 -9.80
CA PRO A 263 -2.71 11.27 -11.03
C PRO A 263 -1.61 10.22 -10.84
N ASP A 264 -0.76 10.38 -9.81
CA ASP A 264 0.34 9.46 -9.50
C ASP A 264 -0.11 8.22 -8.71
N ASP A 265 -1.33 8.22 -8.19
CA ASP A 265 -1.91 7.10 -7.45
C ASP A 265 -2.73 6.18 -8.35
N LEU A 266 -2.74 4.88 -8.00
CA LEU A 266 -3.58 3.91 -8.70
C LEU A 266 -5.07 4.35 -8.63
N PRO A 267 -5.81 4.38 -9.76
CA PRO A 267 -7.21 4.80 -9.77
C PRO A 267 -8.09 4.01 -8.80
N ALA A 268 -7.79 2.73 -8.59
CA ALA A 268 -8.49 1.89 -7.62
C ALA A 268 -8.30 2.38 -6.19
N ASN A 269 -7.10 2.80 -5.81
CA ASN A 269 -6.82 3.37 -4.49
C ASN A 269 -7.56 4.70 -4.30
N ASN A 270 -7.56 5.56 -5.32
CA ASN A 270 -8.29 6.84 -5.25
C ASN A 270 -9.79 6.63 -5.03
N ALA A 271 -10.40 5.66 -5.71
CA ALA A 271 -11.81 5.33 -5.53
C ALA A 271 -12.11 4.79 -4.12
N VAL A 272 -11.23 3.95 -3.60
CA VAL A 272 -11.30 3.40 -2.24
C VAL A 272 -11.29 4.52 -1.20
N ILE A 273 -10.35 5.47 -1.32
CA ILE A 273 -10.22 6.58 -0.36
C ILE A 273 -11.38 7.57 -0.46
N ALA A 274 -11.84 7.89 -1.67
CA ALA A 274 -13.01 8.74 -1.85
C ALA A 274 -14.24 8.15 -1.13
N GLU A 275 -14.41 6.83 -1.17
CA GLU A 275 -15.49 6.15 -0.47
C GLU A 275 -15.30 6.18 1.05
N GLU A 276 -14.09 5.94 1.57
CA GLU A 276 -13.82 6.05 3.03
C GLU A 276 -14.12 7.45 3.55
N LEU A 277 -13.70 8.48 2.81
CA LEU A 277 -13.99 9.87 3.16
C LEU A 277 -15.50 10.10 3.20
N ARG A 278 -16.24 9.63 2.20
CA ARG A 278 -17.70 9.75 2.18
C ARG A 278 -18.36 9.06 3.37
N GLU A 279 -17.93 7.85 3.71
CA GLU A 279 -18.44 7.09 4.87
C GLU A 279 -18.04 7.69 6.23
N ALA A 280 -16.93 8.41 6.27
CA ALA A 280 -16.49 9.17 7.44
C ALA A 280 -17.19 10.54 7.59
N GLY A 281 -18.04 10.93 6.63
CA GLY A 281 -18.68 12.26 6.60
C GLY A 281 -17.77 13.38 6.07
N LEU A 282 -16.67 13.00 5.42
CA LEU A 282 -15.62 13.86 4.84
C LEU A 282 -15.66 13.89 3.31
N GLY A 283 -16.79 13.59 2.68
CA GLY A 283 -16.90 13.49 1.21
C GLY A 283 -16.58 14.78 0.45
N GLU A 284 -16.54 15.92 1.14
CA GLU A 284 -16.14 17.21 0.58
C GLU A 284 -14.61 17.37 0.50
N VAL A 285 -13.84 16.56 1.24
CA VAL A 285 -12.38 16.59 1.25
C VAL A 285 -11.86 15.94 -0.05
N PRO A 286 -11.15 16.68 -0.92
CA PRO A 286 -10.57 16.09 -2.11
C PRO A 286 -9.53 15.02 -1.75
N ALA A 287 -9.45 13.94 -2.52
CA ALA A 287 -8.35 12.99 -2.42
C ALA A 287 -7.01 13.72 -2.65
N GLY A 288 -5.95 13.29 -1.95
CA GLY A 288 -4.63 13.95 -2.01
C GLY A 288 -4.47 15.17 -1.10
N SER A 289 -5.54 15.57 -0.37
CA SER A 289 -5.49 16.64 0.61
C SER A 289 -4.55 16.33 1.77
N THR A 290 -4.00 17.38 2.38
CA THR A 290 -3.10 17.28 3.53
C THR A 290 -3.83 17.75 4.78
N LEU A 291 -3.83 16.93 5.84
CA LEU A 291 -4.35 17.31 7.14
C LEU A 291 -3.40 18.34 7.77
N LEU A 292 -3.86 19.57 7.93
CA LEU A 292 -3.05 20.67 8.46
C LEU A 292 -3.22 20.80 9.97
N GLU A 293 -4.45 20.63 10.47
CA GLU A 293 -4.75 20.75 11.90
C GLU A 293 -5.80 19.73 12.34
N VAL A 294 -5.67 19.28 13.59
CA VAL A 294 -6.64 18.43 14.28
C VAL A 294 -6.95 19.04 15.63
N ALA A 295 -8.24 19.29 15.90
CA ALA A 295 -8.71 19.90 17.14
C ALA A 295 -7.96 21.21 17.50
N GLY A 296 -7.66 22.03 16.50
CA GLY A 296 -6.97 23.32 16.66
C GLY A 296 -5.47 23.22 16.92
N ARG A 297 -4.86 22.04 16.73
CA ARG A 297 -3.41 21.85 16.82
C ARG A 297 -2.85 21.46 15.46
N PRO A 298 -1.65 21.96 15.07
CA PRO A 298 -0.99 21.52 13.86
C PRO A 298 -0.81 19.99 13.83
N ALA A 299 -1.21 19.37 12.73
CA ALA A 299 -1.04 17.95 12.50
C ALA A 299 0.36 17.69 11.93
N GLN A 300 1.11 16.81 12.57
CA GLN A 300 2.43 16.35 12.15
C GLN A 300 2.36 14.96 11.52
N SER A 301 1.36 14.16 11.91
CA SER A 301 1.16 12.81 11.39
C SER A 301 -0.31 12.43 11.35
N ALA A 302 -0.64 11.36 10.62
CA ALA A 302 -2.00 10.79 10.66
C ALA A 302 -2.41 10.34 12.08
N ARG A 303 -1.44 10.07 12.98
CA ARG A 303 -1.72 9.66 14.36
C ARG A 303 -2.42 10.75 15.15
N ASP A 304 -2.11 12.01 14.89
CA ASP A 304 -2.71 13.14 15.62
C ASP A 304 -4.24 13.11 15.52
N LEU A 305 -4.76 12.61 14.40
CA LEU A 305 -6.18 12.34 14.22
C LEU A 305 -6.71 11.27 15.19
N SER A 306 -6.09 10.09 15.22
CA SER A 306 -6.51 9.00 16.11
C SER A 306 -6.42 9.40 17.58
N ASP A 307 -5.35 10.09 17.97
CA ASP A 307 -5.15 10.56 19.34
C ASP A 307 -6.17 11.63 19.73
N ALA A 308 -6.51 12.56 18.82
CA ALA A 308 -7.56 13.54 19.06
C ALA A 308 -8.94 12.91 19.17
N VAL A 309 -9.25 11.91 18.35
CA VAL A 309 -10.50 11.15 18.42
C VAL A 309 -10.61 10.39 19.74
N ALA A 310 -9.53 9.74 20.19
CA ALA A 310 -9.53 9.06 21.48
C ALA A 310 -9.79 10.02 22.65
N ARG A 311 -9.21 11.24 22.60
CA ARG A 311 -9.41 12.28 23.62
C ARG A 311 -10.77 12.98 23.57
N SER A 312 -11.46 12.98 22.43
CA SER A 312 -12.70 13.75 22.28
C SER A 312 -13.89 13.17 23.03
N GLN A 313 -13.77 11.92 23.52
CA GLN A 313 -14.83 11.23 24.26
C GLN A 313 -16.16 11.20 23.49
N GLY A 314 -16.09 11.06 22.16
CA GLY A 314 -17.25 11.03 21.28
C GLY A 314 -17.72 12.39 20.79
N ALA A 315 -17.16 13.49 21.32
CA ALA A 315 -17.38 14.80 20.77
C ALA A 315 -16.79 14.90 19.35
N PRO A 316 -17.44 15.64 18.44
CA PRO A 316 -16.90 15.83 17.10
C PRO A 316 -15.55 16.53 17.10
N VAL A 317 -14.66 16.09 16.21
CA VAL A 317 -13.29 16.60 16.06
C VAL A 317 -13.21 17.48 14.83
N LEU A 318 -12.86 18.76 15.01
CA LEU A 318 -12.63 19.69 13.91
C LEU A 318 -11.30 19.37 13.21
N LEU A 319 -11.33 19.26 11.89
CA LEU A 319 -10.18 19.00 11.03
C LEU A 319 -10.02 20.12 10.01
N THR A 320 -8.79 20.61 9.84
CA THR A 320 -8.42 21.57 8.80
C THR A 320 -7.57 20.88 7.75
N TRP A 321 -7.98 20.95 6.49
CA TRP A 321 -7.31 20.34 5.35
C TRP A 321 -6.74 21.40 4.41
N GLY A 322 -5.61 21.11 3.78
CA GLY A 322 -5.11 21.80 2.60
C GLY A 322 -5.40 20.96 1.36
N ALA A 323 -6.29 21.44 0.50
CA ALA A 323 -6.60 20.81 -0.76
C ALA A 323 -5.40 20.89 -1.73
N PRO A 324 -5.26 19.96 -2.69
CA PRO A 324 -4.18 20.02 -3.69
C PRO A 324 -4.12 21.33 -4.50
N GLY A 325 -5.25 22.03 -4.63
CA GLY A 325 -5.36 23.34 -5.27
C GLY A 325 -4.89 24.53 -4.42
N GLY A 326 -4.48 24.31 -3.18
CA GLY A 326 -4.01 25.34 -2.25
C GLY A 326 -5.09 25.97 -1.36
N GLU A 327 -6.36 25.62 -1.56
CA GLU A 327 -7.47 26.05 -0.71
C GLU A 327 -7.50 25.29 0.62
N THR A 328 -7.95 25.94 1.69
CA THR A 328 -8.14 25.30 3.00
C THR A 328 -9.60 24.94 3.21
N LEU A 329 -9.87 23.75 3.71
CA LEU A 329 -11.21 23.23 4.00
C LEU A 329 -11.32 22.79 5.46
N ALA A 330 -12.33 23.27 6.17
CA ALA A 330 -12.64 22.83 7.53
C ALA A 330 -13.78 21.79 7.51
N THR A 331 -13.61 20.69 8.23
CA THR A 331 -14.59 19.60 8.30
C THR A 331 -14.71 19.08 9.73
N GLU A 332 -15.83 18.43 10.04
CA GLU A 332 -16.09 17.84 11.35
C GLU A 332 -16.13 16.31 11.24
N LEU A 333 -15.20 15.64 11.92
CA LEU A 333 -15.19 14.19 12.02
C LEU A 333 -15.93 13.75 13.28
N ARG A 334 -16.94 12.89 13.13
CA ARG A 334 -17.64 12.29 14.28
C ARG A 334 -16.98 10.96 14.67
N PRO A 335 -16.41 10.84 15.88
CA PRO A 335 -15.88 9.57 16.37
C PRO A 335 -16.92 8.45 16.38
N ARG A 336 -16.45 7.22 16.17
CA ARG A 336 -17.25 6.00 16.36
C ARG A 336 -16.95 5.38 17.71
N ALA A 337 -17.97 4.86 18.37
CA ALA A 337 -17.83 4.23 19.68
C ALA A 337 -17.09 2.89 19.50
N GLY A 338 -15.98 2.67 20.21
CA GLY A 338 -15.24 1.41 20.12
C GLY A 338 -16.03 0.20 20.66
N LEU A 339 -15.65 -1.00 20.25
CA LEU A 339 -16.08 -2.22 20.93
C LEU A 339 -15.01 -2.68 21.92
N GLN A 340 -15.44 -3.39 22.96
CA GLN A 340 -14.52 -4.05 23.89
C GLN A 340 -13.81 -5.20 23.16
N ALA A 341 -12.58 -5.49 23.56
CA ALA A 341 -11.84 -6.65 23.10
C ALA A 341 -11.68 -7.65 24.24
N ALA A 342 -12.06 -8.90 24.01
CA ALA A 342 -11.86 -10.01 24.93
C ALA A 342 -10.92 -11.03 24.31
N THR A 343 -10.05 -11.63 25.10
CA THR A 343 -9.29 -12.81 24.68
C THR A 343 -10.13 -14.06 24.94
N THR A 344 -10.35 -14.90 23.92
CA THR A 344 -11.06 -16.17 24.08
C THR A 344 -10.30 -17.33 23.42
N THR A 345 -10.50 -18.54 23.95
CA THR A 345 -9.96 -19.78 23.40
C THR A 345 -11.02 -20.46 22.56
N LEU A 346 -10.80 -20.58 21.25
CA LEU A 346 -11.77 -21.22 20.34
C LEU A 346 -11.99 -22.70 20.73
N PRO A 347 -13.20 -23.13 21.12
CA PRO A 347 -13.44 -24.44 21.76
C PRO A 347 -13.15 -25.67 20.89
N ARG A 348 -12.96 -25.50 19.57
CA ARG A 348 -12.75 -26.60 18.60
C ARG A 348 -11.35 -26.65 18.00
N PHE A 349 -10.43 -25.77 18.38
CA PHE A 349 -8.99 -25.95 18.10
C PHE A 349 -8.39 -26.71 19.30
N ARG A 350 -8.15 -28.01 19.17
CA ARG A 350 -7.51 -28.84 20.21
C ARG A 350 -6.01 -28.99 19.92
N GLY A 351 -5.17 -28.98 20.94
CA GLY A 351 -3.72 -29.23 20.85
C GLY A 351 -2.88 -27.96 20.76
N ALA A 352 -1.66 -28.06 20.21
CA ALA A 352 -0.68 -26.97 20.08
C ALA A 352 -1.15 -25.77 19.21
N ASP A 353 -2.33 -25.87 18.59
CA ASP A 353 -2.96 -24.84 17.76
C ASP A 353 -4.05 -24.05 18.49
N ALA A 354 -4.37 -24.38 19.74
CA ALA A 354 -5.23 -23.53 20.58
C ALA A 354 -4.50 -22.20 20.82
N ARG A 355 -5.10 -21.10 20.34
CA ARG A 355 -4.56 -19.77 20.52
C ARG A 355 -5.59 -18.88 21.17
N ASP A 356 -5.08 -18.07 22.06
CA ASP A 356 -5.75 -16.89 22.57
C ASP A 356 -5.96 -15.93 21.41
N ILE A 357 -7.23 -15.63 21.13
CA ILE A 357 -7.61 -14.74 20.05
C ILE A 357 -8.47 -13.62 20.61
N ASP A 358 -8.13 -12.39 20.22
CA ASP A 358 -8.88 -11.21 20.60
C ASP A 358 -10.14 -11.09 19.72
N VAL A 359 -11.31 -11.05 20.37
CA VAL A 359 -12.62 -10.88 19.73
C VAL A 359 -13.22 -9.56 20.18
N GLN A 360 -13.82 -8.83 19.24
CA GLN A 360 -14.56 -7.62 19.55
C GLN A 360 -15.99 -7.96 19.97
N HIS A 361 -16.49 -7.29 21.02
CA HIS A 361 -17.86 -7.46 21.50
C HIS A 361 -18.41 -6.18 22.14
N LEU A 362 -19.73 -6.13 22.29
CA LEU A 362 -20.44 -5.15 23.11
C LEU A 362 -21.03 -5.85 24.33
N LEU A 363 -20.36 -5.78 25.49
CA LEU A 363 -20.79 -6.45 26.72
C LEU A 363 -21.12 -7.96 26.54
N GLY A 364 -20.38 -8.64 25.67
CA GLY A 364 -20.59 -10.04 25.30
C GLY A 364 -21.37 -10.26 23.99
N LEU A 365 -22.04 -9.24 23.43
CA LEU A 365 -22.68 -9.34 22.12
C LEU A 365 -21.62 -9.28 21.01
N MET A 366 -21.52 -10.35 20.22
CA MET A 366 -20.53 -10.45 19.14
C MET A 366 -21.14 -10.01 17.80
N PRO A 367 -20.49 -9.11 17.03
CA PRO A 367 -20.98 -8.75 15.71
C PRO A 367 -20.78 -9.87 14.69
N ALA A 368 -21.72 -10.01 13.76
CA ALA A 368 -21.62 -10.95 12.64
C ALA A 368 -20.57 -10.51 11.61
N MET A 369 -19.91 -11.48 10.99
CA MET A 369 -18.97 -11.23 9.90
C MET A 369 -19.70 -10.71 8.66
N ARG A 370 -19.12 -9.72 7.99
CA ARG A 370 -19.60 -9.20 6.71
C ARG A 370 -18.47 -9.01 5.70
N VAL A 371 -18.85 -8.78 4.46
CA VAL A 371 -17.97 -8.29 3.40
C VAL A 371 -17.89 -6.78 3.51
N GLU A 372 -16.78 -6.28 4.04
CA GLU A 372 -16.52 -4.83 4.09
C GLU A 372 -16.24 -4.29 2.69
N ARG A 373 -15.40 -5.01 1.93
CA ARG A 373 -15.18 -4.74 0.51
C ARG A 373 -15.03 -6.04 -0.25
N ALA A 374 -15.81 -6.20 -1.31
CA ALA A 374 -15.79 -7.42 -2.10
C ALA A 374 -14.52 -7.56 -2.96
N GLY A 375 -14.03 -6.48 -3.58
CA GLY A 375 -12.80 -6.51 -4.39
C GLY A 375 -12.84 -7.59 -5.47
N GLN A 376 -11.82 -8.46 -5.53
CA GLN A 376 -11.79 -9.58 -6.49
C GLN A 376 -12.87 -10.63 -6.23
N ALA A 377 -13.44 -10.66 -5.03
CA ALA A 377 -14.53 -11.59 -4.72
C ALA A 377 -15.88 -11.19 -5.35
N GLU A 378 -16.00 -10.01 -5.97
CA GLU A 378 -17.18 -9.66 -6.78
C GLU A 378 -17.40 -10.64 -7.92
N GLN A 379 -16.30 -11.06 -8.58
CA GLN A 379 -16.35 -12.08 -9.64
C GLN A 379 -16.77 -13.45 -9.10
N LYS A 380 -16.69 -13.66 -7.79
CA LYS A 380 -17.12 -14.87 -7.08
C LYS A 380 -18.53 -14.74 -6.49
N GLY A 381 -19.25 -13.65 -6.79
CA GLY A 381 -20.63 -13.44 -6.38
C GLY A 381 -20.83 -12.74 -5.03
N LEU A 382 -19.74 -12.38 -4.33
CA LEU A 382 -19.81 -11.56 -3.11
C LEU A 382 -20.02 -10.08 -3.46
N ARG A 383 -20.68 -9.33 -2.60
CA ARG A 383 -20.87 -7.88 -2.73
C ARG A 383 -20.51 -7.19 -1.42
N THR A 384 -20.01 -5.95 -1.53
CA THR A 384 -19.83 -5.08 -0.38
C THR A 384 -21.16 -4.92 0.36
N GLY A 385 -21.17 -5.15 1.67
CA GLY A 385 -22.37 -5.13 2.50
C GLY A 385 -22.98 -6.50 2.82
N ASP A 386 -22.59 -7.56 2.12
CA ASP A 386 -23.11 -8.91 2.40
C ASP A 386 -22.75 -9.35 3.83
N VAL A 387 -23.75 -9.78 4.60
CA VAL A 387 -23.53 -10.36 5.94
C VAL A 387 -23.54 -11.89 5.84
N PHE A 388 -22.58 -12.57 6.46
CA PHE A 388 -22.49 -14.02 6.39
C PHE A 388 -23.49 -14.67 7.36
N ALA A 389 -24.55 -15.26 6.81
CA ALA A 389 -25.45 -16.12 7.55
C ALA A 389 -24.90 -17.54 7.73
N ARG A 390 -24.07 -18.01 6.78
CA ARG A 390 -23.34 -19.28 6.90
C ARG A 390 -22.04 -19.26 6.10
N ILE A 391 -20.97 -19.82 6.67
CA ILE A 391 -19.71 -20.13 6.00
C ILE A 391 -19.40 -21.60 6.27
N GLY A 392 -19.43 -22.45 5.25
CA GLY A 392 -19.21 -23.89 5.42
C GLY A 392 -20.17 -24.46 6.48
N GLY A 393 -19.59 -24.97 7.57
CA GLY A 393 -20.34 -25.52 8.71
C GLY A 393 -20.70 -24.53 9.82
N PHE A 394 -20.40 -23.24 9.68
CA PHE A 394 -20.64 -22.22 10.72
C PHE A 394 -21.80 -21.30 10.35
N GLU A 395 -22.82 -21.25 11.19
CA GLU A 395 -23.93 -20.28 11.08
C GLU A 395 -23.59 -18.99 11.84
N TRP A 396 -23.98 -17.86 11.26
CA TRP A 396 -23.75 -16.51 11.77
C TRP A 396 -22.36 -16.30 12.38
N PRO A 397 -21.27 -16.64 11.66
CA PRO A 397 -19.94 -16.58 12.23
C PRO A 397 -19.55 -15.14 12.59
N ASP A 398 -18.87 -14.98 13.73
CA ASP A 398 -18.06 -13.80 14.00
C ASP A 398 -16.83 -13.78 13.06
N MET A 399 -16.11 -12.65 13.02
CA MET A 399 -14.97 -12.48 12.11
C MET A 399 -13.90 -13.58 12.28
N VAL A 400 -13.57 -13.94 13.52
CA VAL A 400 -12.50 -14.89 13.82
C VAL A 400 -12.91 -16.28 13.37
N SER A 401 -14.10 -16.73 13.78
CA SER A 401 -14.62 -18.05 13.41
C SER A 401 -14.80 -18.18 11.90
N GLY A 402 -15.28 -17.13 11.24
CA GLY A 402 -15.49 -17.10 9.78
C GLY A 402 -14.17 -17.19 9.00
N ILE A 403 -13.16 -16.38 9.34
CA ILE A 403 -11.83 -16.45 8.71
C ILE A 403 -11.19 -17.81 8.95
N ALA A 404 -11.30 -18.36 10.15
CA ALA A 404 -10.77 -19.67 10.49
C ALA A 404 -11.39 -20.77 9.60
N GLU A 405 -12.71 -20.71 9.37
CA GLU A 405 -13.40 -21.68 8.52
C GLU A 405 -13.03 -21.55 7.05
N VAL A 406 -12.90 -20.32 6.52
CA VAL A 406 -12.42 -20.09 5.16
C VAL A 406 -11.03 -20.69 4.97
N ARG A 407 -10.10 -20.44 5.90
CA ARG A 407 -8.72 -20.95 5.83
C ARG A 407 -8.63 -22.47 5.86
N ARG A 408 -9.52 -23.15 6.60
CA ARG A 408 -9.60 -24.62 6.60
C ARG A 408 -9.94 -25.21 5.24
N HIS A 409 -10.57 -24.43 4.38
CA HIS A 409 -10.94 -24.83 3.02
C HIS A 409 -9.92 -24.39 1.97
N ALA A 410 -8.68 -24.01 2.34
CA ALA A 410 -7.64 -23.59 1.41
C ALA A 410 -7.46 -24.57 0.23
N GLY A 411 -7.57 -24.05 -0.99
CA GLY A 411 -7.50 -24.82 -2.23
C GLY A 411 -8.78 -25.59 -2.62
N ARG A 412 -9.85 -25.53 -1.81
CA ARG A 412 -11.14 -26.19 -2.03
C ARG A 412 -12.28 -25.19 -2.23
N GLU A 413 -13.44 -25.68 -2.63
CA GLU A 413 -14.67 -24.89 -2.65
C GLU A 413 -15.32 -24.88 -1.26
N ILE A 414 -16.00 -23.78 -0.96
CA ILE A 414 -16.79 -23.58 0.26
C ILE A 414 -18.16 -23.01 -0.09
N ASP A 415 -19.20 -23.52 0.56
CA ASP A 415 -20.56 -23.01 0.44
C ASP A 415 -20.76 -21.85 1.42
N LEU A 416 -21.27 -20.73 0.91
CA LEU A 416 -21.54 -19.50 1.64
C LEU A 416 -23.03 -19.18 1.52
N ARG A 417 -23.64 -18.71 2.60
CA ARG A 417 -24.98 -18.09 2.59
C ARG A 417 -24.89 -16.68 3.12
N LEU A 418 -25.40 -15.73 2.35
CA LEU A 418 -25.26 -14.30 2.57
C LEU A 418 -26.64 -13.68 2.80
N LEU A 419 -26.74 -12.74 3.73
CA LEU A 419 -27.87 -11.83 3.85
C LEU A 419 -27.54 -10.56 3.05
N ARG A 420 -28.33 -10.29 2.01
CA ARG A 420 -28.18 -9.17 1.07
C ARG A 420 -29.55 -8.53 0.86
N ASP A 421 -29.67 -7.23 1.13
CA ASP A 421 -30.90 -6.45 0.95
C ASP A 421 -32.14 -7.09 1.63
N GLY A 422 -31.93 -7.73 2.79
CA GLY A 422 -32.99 -8.44 3.53
C GLY A 422 -33.32 -9.85 3.03
N GLY A 423 -32.73 -10.30 1.92
CA GLY A 423 -32.89 -11.64 1.36
C GLY A 423 -31.64 -12.52 1.52
N PHE A 424 -31.79 -13.84 1.37
CA PHE A 424 -30.67 -14.78 1.40
C PHE A 424 -30.17 -15.12 0.00
N VAL A 425 -28.85 -15.17 -0.15
CA VAL A 425 -28.16 -15.54 -1.39
C VAL A 425 -27.14 -16.63 -1.08
N ASP A 426 -27.25 -17.77 -1.76
CA ASP A 426 -26.26 -18.85 -1.69
C ASP A 426 -25.17 -18.63 -2.74
N VAL A 427 -23.91 -18.70 -2.31
CA VAL A 427 -22.73 -18.52 -3.15
C VAL A 427 -21.75 -19.65 -2.90
N ARG A 428 -21.25 -20.28 -3.96
CA ARG A 428 -20.15 -21.23 -3.87
C ARG A 428 -18.86 -20.55 -4.30
N ALA A 429 -17.87 -20.49 -3.41
CA ALA A 429 -16.61 -19.80 -3.67
C ALA A 429 -15.43 -20.75 -3.56
N ARG A 430 -14.45 -20.59 -4.47
CA ARG A 430 -13.17 -21.28 -4.37
C ARG A 430 -12.20 -20.48 -3.51
N VAL A 431 -11.69 -21.12 -2.47
CA VAL A 431 -10.65 -20.58 -1.58
C VAL A 431 -9.29 -20.80 -2.21
N ALA A 432 -8.47 -19.75 -2.29
CA ALA A 432 -7.10 -19.84 -2.75
C ALA A 432 -6.23 -20.66 -1.78
N ARG A 433 -5.03 -21.06 -2.24
CA ARG A 433 -4.11 -21.90 -1.43
C ARG A 433 -3.56 -21.19 -0.20
N ASP A 434 -3.55 -19.87 -0.22
CA ASP A 434 -3.20 -19.00 0.92
C ASP A 434 -4.36 -18.85 1.93
N GLY A 435 -5.51 -19.49 1.69
CA GLY A 435 -6.68 -19.43 2.56
C GLY A 435 -7.53 -18.18 2.38
N THR A 436 -7.46 -17.51 1.22
CA THR A 436 -8.24 -16.30 0.94
C THR A 436 -9.33 -16.50 -0.13
N ILE A 437 -10.40 -15.70 -0.05
CA ILE A 437 -11.43 -15.61 -1.11
C ILE A 437 -11.26 -14.33 -1.94
N GLY A 438 -10.58 -13.31 -1.41
CA GLY A 438 -10.27 -12.06 -2.12
C GLY A 438 -11.15 -10.86 -1.76
N PHE A 439 -11.79 -10.90 -0.58
CA PHE A 439 -12.55 -9.78 -0.01
C PHE A 439 -11.88 -9.27 1.28
N ILE A 440 -12.19 -8.04 1.68
CA ILE A 440 -11.81 -7.46 2.97
C ILE A 440 -12.93 -7.76 3.98
N PRO A 441 -12.64 -8.49 5.07
CA PRO A 441 -13.64 -8.82 6.08
C PRO A 441 -13.96 -7.60 6.95
N GLY A 442 -15.22 -7.46 7.31
CA GLY A 442 -15.71 -6.49 8.29
C GLY A 442 -16.64 -7.15 9.29
N THR A 443 -17.22 -6.34 10.17
CA THR A 443 -18.27 -6.80 11.08
C THR A 443 -19.49 -5.90 11.00
N THR A 444 -20.63 -6.42 11.43
CA THR A 444 -21.86 -5.64 11.50
C THR A 444 -21.81 -4.52 12.56
N ALA A 445 -20.78 -4.47 13.43
CA ALA A 445 -20.66 -3.51 14.54
C ALA A 445 -21.06 -2.06 14.20
N SER A 446 -20.63 -1.54 13.06
CA SER A 446 -20.86 -0.16 12.58
C SER A 446 -21.98 -0.01 11.55
N THR A 447 -22.47 -1.11 10.97
CA THR A 447 -23.34 -1.10 9.77
C THR A 447 -24.65 -1.88 9.91
N GLY A 448 -24.85 -2.61 11.02
CA GLY A 448 -26.09 -3.31 11.32
C GLY A 448 -26.05 -3.98 12.69
N ALA A 449 -27.16 -4.06 13.43
CA ALA A 449 -27.14 -4.72 14.74
C ALA A 449 -27.43 -6.23 14.67
N VAL A 450 -26.84 -6.92 13.67
CA VAL A 450 -26.92 -8.38 13.57
C VAL A 450 -25.87 -9.01 14.50
N VAL A 451 -26.32 -9.90 15.37
CA VAL A 451 -25.49 -10.51 16.41
C VAL A 451 -25.10 -11.93 15.99
N ALA A 452 -23.78 -12.21 15.94
CA ALA A 452 -23.25 -13.57 15.73
C ALA A 452 -23.60 -14.50 16.89
N GLY A 453 -23.70 -13.95 18.10
CA GLY A 453 -24.08 -14.65 19.31
C GLY A 453 -23.61 -13.91 20.55
N THR A 454 -23.63 -14.65 21.66
CA THR A 454 -23.13 -14.18 22.97
C THR A 454 -21.83 -14.88 23.32
N LEU A 455 -20.84 -14.11 23.77
CA LEU A 455 -19.57 -14.63 24.24
C LEU A 455 -19.76 -15.30 25.62
N ARG A 456 -19.85 -16.64 25.66
CA ARG A 456 -20.15 -17.41 26.89
C ARG A 456 -18.93 -17.96 27.64
N ARG A 457 -17.71 -17.71 27.17
CA ARG A 457 -16.45 -18.18 27.76
C ARG A 457 -15.35 -17.14 27.57
N ALA A 458 -15.53 -15.98 28.21
CA ALA A 458 -14.42 -15.05 28.40
C ALA A 458 -13.56 -15.50 29.60
N VAL A 459 -12.33 -15.00 29.68
CA VAL A 459 -11.42 -15.25 30.81
C VAL A 459 -12.06 -14.69 32.10
N PRO A 460 -11.87 -15.32 33.29
CA PRO A 460 -12.40 -14.78 34.55
C PRO A 460 -12.01 -13.31 34.77
N GLY A 461 -13.00 -12.44 34.98
CA GLY A 461 -12.81 -10.99 35.15
C GLY A 461 -13.29 -10.14 33.97
N ASP A 462 -13.63 -10.76 32.83
CA ASP A 462 -14.22 -10.07 31.69
C ASP A 462 -15.74 -9.90 31.84
N GLN A 463 -16.30 -8.76 31.45
CA GLN A 463 -17.72 -8.44 31.62
C GLN A 463 -18.62 -9.05 30.53
N ALA A 464 -18.15 -10.09 29.84
CA ALA A 464 -18.84 -10.74 28.74
C ALA A 464 -20.11 -11.51 29.16
N ASP A 465 -20.21 -11.89 30.44
CA ASP A 465 -21.36 -12.61 31.01
C ASP A 465 -22.59 -11.71 31.23
N VAL A 466 -22.49 -10.42 30.90
CA VAL A 466 -23.58 -9.43 31.05
C VAL A 466 -24.55 -9.47 29.87
N ALA A 467 -24.16 -10.00 28.71
CA ALA A 467 -25.01 -10.03 27.53
C ALA A 467 -26.34 -10.78 27.78
N PRO A 468 -27.48 -10.25 27.30
CA PRO A 468 -28.73 -10.99 27.33
C PRO A 468 -28.61 -12.18 26.38
N ALA A 469 -29.32 -13.26 26.68
CA ALA A 469 -29.30 -14.48 25.87
C ALA A 469 -29.97 -14.25 24.50
N ILE A 470 -29.22 -13.68 23.57
CA ILE A 470 -29.65 -13.40 22.20
C ILE A 470 -29.20 -14.56 21.28
N PRO A 471 -30.12 -15.16 20.50
CA PRO A 471 -29.75 -16.22 19.58
C PRO A 471 -28.91 -15.70 18.39
N PRO A 472 -27.94 -16.49 17.90
CA PRO A 472 -27.18 -16.17 16.68
C PRO A 472 -28.08 -15.81 15.50
N GLY A 473 -27.82 -14.65 14.88
CA GLY A 473 -28.57 -14.13 13.73
C GLY A 473 -29.70 -13.16 14.09
N ALA A 474 -29.96 -12.90 15.37
CA ALA A 474 -30.93 -11.89 15.76
C ALA A 474 -30.46 -10.47 15.36
N VAL A 475 -31.43 -9.61 15.04
CA VAL A 475 -31.17 -8.21 14.66
C VAL A 475 -31.78 -7.28 15.71
N ILE A 476 -30.96 -6.47 16.38
CA ILE A 476 -31.45 -5.48 17.34
C ILE A 476 -32.01 -4.27 16.58
N LEU A 477 -33.29 -3.97 16.76
CA LEU A 477 -34.01 -2.93 16.02
C LEU A 477 -34.00 -1.59 16.74
N SER A 478 -34.15 -1.60 18.06
CA SER A 478 -34.19 -0.40 18.88
C SER A 478 -33.72 -0.66 20.31
N ALA A 479 -33.32 0.42 20.98
CA ALA A 479 -33.07 0.49 22.41
C ALA A 479 -33.93 1.61 23.00
N ASP A 480 -34.73 1.31 24.03
CA ASP A 480 -35.68 2.23 24.66
C ASP A 480 -36.59 2.95 23.65
N GLY A 481 -37.01 2.22 22.61
CA GLY A 481 -37.84 2.74 21.52
C GLY A 481 -37.10 3.57 20.47
N ALA A 482 -35.83 3.95 20.70
CA ALA A 482 -35.02 4.65 19.71
C ALA A 482 -34.45 3.65 18.67
N PRO A 483 -34.64 3.90 17.36
CA PRO A 483 -34.17 2.97 16.33
C PRO A 483 -32.65 2.90 16.30
N LEU A 484 -32.13 1.67 16.25
CA LEU A 484 -30.70 1.40 16.17
C LEU A 484 -30.29 1.03 14.74
N ARG A 485 -29.11 1.50 14.34
CA ARG A 485 -28.52 1.18 13.04
C ARG A 485 -27.29 0.28 13.15
N SER A 486 -26.73 0.13 14.35
CA SER A 486 -25.49 -0.58 14.59
C SER A 486 -25.30 -0.92 16.08
N LEU A 487 -24.35 -1.80 16.41
CA LEU A 487 -23.97 -2.06 17.80
C LEU A 487 -23.26 -0.84 18.41
N GLU A 488 -22.56 -0.03 17.62
CA GLU A 488 -21.99 1.24 18.10
C GLU A 488 -23.08 2.22 18.55
N SER A 489 -24.21 2.27 17.85
CA SER A 489 -25.38 3.07 18.28
C SER A 489 -26.00 2.51 19.56
N LEU A 490 -26.02 1.18 19.72
CA LEU A 490 -26.47 0.54 20.95
C LEU A 490 -25.55 0.89 22.13
N ARG A 491 -24.23 0.89 21.92
CA ARG A 491 -23.27 1.36 22.91
C ARG A 491 -23.58 2.80 23.34
N ALA A 492 -23.82 3.69 22.39
CA ALA A 492 -24.16 5.08 22.69
C ALA A 492 -25.46 5.20 23.48
N ALA A 493 -26.48 4.41 23.15
CA ALA A 493 -27.73 4.35 23.90
C ALA A 493 -27.52 3.87 25.35
N ILE A 494 -26.74 2.80 25.55
CA ILE A 494 -26.38 2.30 26.89
C ILE A 494 -25.62 3.37 27.70
N ALA A 495 -24.68 4.09 27.06
CA ALA A 495 -23.92 5.14 27.72
C ALA A 495 -24.78 6.34 28.13
N ALA A 496 -25.85 6.62 27.37
CA ALA A 496 -26.80 7.71 27.64
C ALA A 496 -27.96 7.30 28.57
N ALA A 497 -28.12 6.01 28.86
CA ALA A 497 -29.21 5.50 29.68
C ALA A 497 -29.13 6.05 31.11
N PRO A 498 -30.28 6.38 31.75
CA PRO A 498 -30.30 6.82 33.15
C PRO A 498 -29.62 5.78 34.05
N ARG A 499 -28.70 6.24 34.90
CA ARG A 499 -28.01 5.39 35.87
C ARG A 499 -28.74 5.37 37.22
N THR A 500 -28.79 4.20 37.83
CA THR A 500 -29.24 4.01 39.22
C THR A 500 -28.16 4.46 40.22
N ALA A 501 -28.48 4.49 41.52
CA ALA A 501 -27.56 4.95 42.57
C ALA A 501 -26.28 4.10 42.70
N ASP A 502 -26.34 2.82 42.32
CA ASP A 502 -25.23 1.87 42.23
C ASP A 502 -24.53 1.90 40.86
N GLY A 503 -24.89 2.84 39.98
CA GLY A 503 -24.29 3.05 38.67
C GLY A 503 -24.77 2.12 37.57
N ALA A 504 -25.69 1.19 37.85
CA ALA A 504 -26.27 0.30 36.87
C ALA A 504 -27.17 1.05 35.86
N ALA A 505 -27.33 0.46 34.67
CA ALA A 505 -28.22 0.96 33.63
C ALA A 505 -29.21 -0.13 33.22
N SER A 506 -30.37 0.26 32.72
CA SER A 506 -31.36 -0.65 32.15
C SER A 506 -31.77 -0.13 30.78
N VAL A 507 -31.76 -1.02 29.78
CA VAL A 507 -32.16 -0.70 28.41
C VAL A 507 -33.13 -1.76 27.91
N GLN A 508 -34.24 -1.34 27.34
CA GLN A 508 -35.19 -2.23 26.69
C GLN A 508 -34.82 -2.40 25.21
N LEU A 509 -34.46 -3.62 24.83
CA LEU A 509 -34.12 -3.97 23.45
C LEU A 509 -35.34 -4.53 22.73
N ALA A 510 -35.65 -4.03 21.53
CA ALA A 510 -36.49 -4.76 20.60
C ALA A 510 -35.60 -5.47 19.58
N LEU A 511 -35.72 -6.79 19.46
CA LEU A 511 -34.94 -7.59 18.54
C LEU A 511 -35.82 -8.47 17.65
N ARG A 512 -35.41 -8.60 16.40
CA ARG A 512 -36.00 -9.55 15.47
C ARG A 512 -35.27 -10.88 15.60
N LEU A 513 -36.01 -11.93 15.94
CA LEU A 513 -35.45 -13.28 16.00
C LEU A 513 -35.15 -13.82 14.59
N PRO A 514 -34.09 -14.65 14.45
CA PRO A 514 -33.86 -15.40 13.24
C PRO A 514 -34.84 -16.58 13.19
N ILE A 515 -35.74 -16.64 12.21
CA ILE A 515 -36.47 -17.87 11.93
C ILE A 515 -35.53 -18.79 11.14
N GLY A 516 -35.41 -20.05 11.58
CA GLY A 516 -34.62 -21.10 10.92
C GLY A 516 -35.12 -21.40 9.51
N GLY A 517 -34.78 -20.54 8.56
CA GLY A 517 -35.35 -20.58 7.23
C GLY A 517 -35.24 -19.27 6.44
N TRP A 518 -36.32 -18.48 6.36
CA TRP A 518 -36.60 -17.71 5.14
C TRP A 518 -37.62 -16.55 5.31
N GLY A 519 -37.55 -15.74 6.38
CA GLY A 519 -38.45 -14.57 6.56
C GLY A 519 -38.18 -13.72 7.81
N GLU A 520 -38.90 -12.59 7.97
CA GLU A 520 -38.84 -11.75 9.18
C GLU A 520 -39.41 -12.50 10.38
N GLY A 521 -38.58 -12.75 11.39
CA GLY A 521 -39.01 -13.39 12.63
C GLY A 521 -39.82 -12.49 13.55
N PRO A 522 -40.43 -13.07 14.60
CA PRO A 522 -41.13 -12.28 15.60
C PRO A 522 -40.18 -11.26 16.23
N ILE A 523 -40.74 -10.09 16.56
CA ILE A 523 -40.05 -9.09 17.35
C ILE A 523 -40.27 -9.46 18.82
N GLU A 524 -39.18 -9.65 19.54
CA GLU A 524 -39.17 -9.85 20.98
C GLU A 524 -38.59 -8.62 21.68
N THR A 525 -39.08 -8.36 22.87
CA THR A 525 -38.59 -7.28 23.72
C THR A 525 -37.86 -7.90 24.91
N ILE A 526 -36.63 -7.45 25.17
CA ILE A 526 -35.82 -7.88 26.30
C ILE A 526 -35.45 -6.66 27.14
N ASP A 527 -35.76 -6.70 28.43
CA ASP A 527 -35.23 -5.73 29.39
C ASP A 527 -33.83 -6.19 29.82
N TRP A 528 -32.81 -5.40 29.47
CA TRP A 528 -31.42 -5.71 29.74
C TRP A 528 -30.90 -4.85 30.89
N ALA A 529 -30.71 -5.48 32.05
CA ALA A 529 -30.05 -4.89 33.20
C ALA A 529 -28.53 -5.02 33.08
N ILE A 530 -27.82 -3.90 33.15
CA ILE A 530 -26.38 -3.80 32.95
C ILE A 530 -25.74 -3.28 34.25
N PRO A 531 -24.93 -4.09 34.95
CA PRO A 531 -24.26 -3.66 36.19
C PRO A 531 -23.35 -2.45 35.96
N GLY A 532 -23.22 -1.57 36.95
CA GLY A 532 -22.41 -0.35 36.82
C GLY A 532 -20.97 -0.59 36.37
N ALA A 533 -20.32 -1.63 36.92
CA ALA A 533 -18.98 -2.04 36.49
C ALA A 533 -18.87 -2.39 35.00
N ALA A 534 -19.94 -2.94 34.41
CA ALA A 534 -20.01 -3.25 32.98
C ALA A 534 -20.21 -2.00 32.13
N VAL A 535 -21.03 -1.04 32.60
CA VAL A 535 -21.17 0.27 31.95
C VAL A 535 -19.84 1.04 31.97
N ASP A 536 -19.10 0.98 33.07
CA ASP A 536 -17.79 1.64 33.19
C ASP A 536 -16.74 0.96 32.30
N ALA A 537 -16.73 -0.38 32.24
CA ALA A 537 -15.89 -1.14 31.31
C ALA A 537 -16.23 -0.82 29.83
N LEU A 538 -17.49 -0.52 29.53
CA LEU A 538 -17.91 -0.09 28.20
C LEU A 538 -17.41 1.32 27.86
N ALA A 539 -17.40 2.23 28.83
CA ALA A 539 -16.81 3.56 28.66
C ALA A 539 -15.29 3.48 28.40
N ALA A 540 -14.60 2.53 29.04
CA ALA A 540 -13.16 2.30 28.85
C ALA A 540 -12.79 1.79 27.45
N ALA A 541 -13.72 1.26 26.66
CA ALA A 541 -13.46 0.79 25.30
C ALA A 541 -13.15 1.92 24.28
N GLY A 542 -13.15 3.19 24.71
CA GLY A 542 -12.62 4.31 23.94
C GLY A 542 -13.42 4.67 22.69
N TRP A 543 -12.82 5.50 21.83
CA TRP A 543 -13.42 6.03 20.60
C TRP A 543 -12.45 5.89 19.44
N ASN A 544 -12.97 5.56 18.25
CA ASN A 544 -12.20 5.28 17.05
C ASN A 544 -12.54 6.26 15.93
N SER A 545 -11.55 6.56 15.09
CA SER A 545 -11.75 7.36 13.88
C SER A 545 -12.52 6.54 12.83
N PRO A 546 -13.58 7.08 12.21
CA PRO A 546 -14.20 6.44 11.05
C PRO A 546 -13.32 6.52 9.80
N LEU A 547 -12.35 7.43 9.76
CA LEU A 547 -11.32 7.50 8.72
C LEU A 547 -10.14 6.62 9.12
N SER A 548 -9.81 5.64 8.28
CA SER A 548 -8.70 4.72 8.50
C SER A 548 -7.35 5.43 8.38
N LEU A 549 -6.38 5.03 9.19
CA LEU A 549 -4.99 5.47 9.05
C LEU A 549 -4.38 5.04 7.71
N SER A 550 -4.90 3.96 7.08
CA SER A 550 -4.49 3.55 5.74
C SER A 550 -4.88 4.53 4.63
N ALA A 551 -5.72 5.52 4.93
CA ALA A 551 -6.06 6.57 3.98
C ALA A 551 -4.90 7.56 3.74
N PHE A 552 -3.92 7.56 4.64
CA PHE A 552 -2.76 8.45 4.61
C PHE A 552 -1.55 7.76 3.96
N ARG A 553 -0.78 8.54 3.22
CA ARG A 553 0.50 8.13 2.64
C ARG A 553 1.56 7.97 3.72
N MET A 554 2.57 7.16 3.44
CA MET A 554 3.78 7.11 4.25
C MET A 554 4.47 8.49 4.26
N ALA A 555 5.11 8.82 5.37
CA ALA A 555 5.98 9.99 5.42
C ALA A 555 7.15 9.76 4.46
N GLU A 556 7.38 10.71 3.55
CA GLU A 556 8.53 10.74 2.66
C GLU A 556 9.37 11.97 3.02
N THR A 557 10.69 11.82 3.03
CA THR A 557 11.67 12.90 3.15
C THR A 557 12.56 13.00 1.92
#